data_AF-A0A2A4J3E2-F1
#
_entry.id   AF-A0A2A4J3E2-F1
#
_cell.length_a   1.000
_cell.length_b   1.000
_cell.length_c   1.000
_cell.angle_alpha   90.00
_cell.angle_beta   90.00
_cell.angle_gamma   90.00
#
_symmetry.space_group_name_H-M   'P 1'
#
loop_
_entity.id
_entity.type
_entity.pdbx_description
1 polymer ?
#
loop_
_entity_poly.entity_id
_entity_poly.type
_entity_poly.pdbx_seq_one_letter_code
_entity_poly.pdbx_strand_id
1 'polypeptide(L)'
;MLRSDIMLESRCPHTENQCAKHTPYCSWKQVEINSIASGFGHLGPISREIQSYILRQLGHPDLIKNMPENKALSGLCSGITDAYDLFGVPSAVILFVVEEVSYNICDQRFHEFEIAEKRPDIMVHRKTLNEIYEETCLNDKKQLVLDGRPVAVVYYRSGYEPAQYPTQREWDARLRVERSTAIKCPSIQYQLAGTKKVQQALAAPGVLEQFMGAGTTTNRVRDIFTGLYSLDFDESGERAVEMGLKDAEKFVLKPQREGGGHNVYGADIRDALLRMRHSRERAAYILMERIVPPLVSGYVIRPGATIPPPVVDLVSELGIFGVIIGTKDKVFHNRQVGHMLRTKLADANEGGVAAGLGALDSPYLIDV
;
A
#
# COMPACT_ATOMS: atom_id res chain seq x y z
N MET A 1 9.56 2.27 3.77
CA MET A 1 9.14 2.08 2.38
C MET A 1 7.62 2.12 2.34
N LEU A 2 7.03 2.79 1.35
CA LEU A 2 5.60 3.09 1.29
C LEU A 2 5.09 2.81 -0.13
N ARG A 3 3.78 2.58 -0.28
CA ARG A 3 3.11 2.60 -1.59
C ARG A 3 1.82 3.42 -1.52
N SER A 4 1.73 4.49 -2.33
CA SER A 4 0.49 5.25 -2.48
C SER A 4 -0.32 4.67 -3.62
N ASP A 5 -1.50 4.16 -3.32
CA ASP A 5 -2.39 3.54 -4.29
C ASP A 5 -3.40 4.59 -4.76
N ILE A 6 -3.51 4.77 -6.09
CA ILE A 6 -4.32 5.80 -6.73
C ILE A 6 -5.16 5.20 -7.87
N MET A 7 -6.35 5.76 -8.07
CA MET A 7 -7.23 5.47 -9.21
C MET A 7 -7.52 6.78 -9.95
N LEU A 8 -7.81 6.67 -11.24
CA LEU A 8 -8.43 7.77 -11.98
C LEU A 8 -9.89 7.90 -11.56
N GLU A 9 -10.39 9.13 -11.45
CA GLU A 9 -11.80 9.42 -11.23
C GLU A 9 -12.42 9.94 -12.52
N SER A 10 -13.49 9.28 -12.96
CA SER A 10 -14.22 9.60 -14.19
C SER A 10 -15.29 10.67 -13.96
N ARG A 11 -15.76 10.87 -12.72
CA ARG A 11 -16.72 11.93 -12.39
C ARG A 11 -15.99 13.27 -12.25
N CYS A 12 -16.48 14.28 -12.96
CA CYS A 12 -15.96 15.64 -12.84
C CYS A 12 -16.44 16.27 -11.52
N PRO A 13 -15.56 16.92 -10.73
CA PRO A 13 -15.98 17.62 -9.50
C PRO A 13 -16.73 18.93 -9.76
N HIS A 14 -16.82 19.39 -11.01
CA HIS A 14 -17.53 20.62 -11.36
C HIS A 14 -19.01 20.36 -11.61
N THR A 15 -19.87 21.24 -11.10
CA THR A 15 -21.30 21.30 -11.45
C THR A 15 -21.47 21.29 -12.97
N GLU A 16 -22.52 20.62 -13.46
CA GLU A 16 -22.84 20.23 -14.85
C GLU A 16 -22.46 21.21 -15.99
N ASN A 17 -22.29 22.50 -15.71
CA ASN A 17 -21.98 23.56 -16.69
C ASN A 17 -20.49 23.78 -17.03
N GLN A 18 -19.53 23.05 -16.44
CA GLN A 18 -18.10 23.14 -16.82
C GLN A 18 -17.53 21.87 -17.48
N CYS A 19 -18.33 20.80 -17.61
CA CYS A 19 -17.90 19.53 -18.21
C CYS A 19 -17.60 19.60 -19.72
N ALA A 20 -18.13 20.58 -20.45
CA ALA A 20 -17.96 20.66 -21.91
C ALA A 20 -16.51 20.97 -22.37
N LYS A 21 -15.58 21.22 -21.44
CA LYS A 21 -14.18 21.57 -21.73
C LYS A 21 -13.15 20.55 -21.27
N HIS A 22 -13.53 19.51 -20.52
CA HIS A 22 -12.57 18.53 -19.98
C HIS A 22 -12.86 17.11 -20.49
N THR A 23 -11.81 16.49 -21.02
CA THR A 23 -11.75 15.09 -21.43
C THR A 23 -12.02 14.18 -20.21
N PRO A 24 -12.67 13.01 -20.36
CA PRO A 24 -12.68 11.96 -19.32
C PRO A 24 -11.27 11.75 -18.76
N TYR A 25 -11.09 11.18 -17.54
CA TYR A 25 -9.80 11.06 -16.83
C TYR A 25 -9.34 12.34 -16.07
N CYS A 26 -10.29 13.09 -15.49
CA CYS A 26 -10.05 14.44 -14.97
C CYS A 26 -9.19 14.54 -13.70
N SER A 27 -9.09 13.49 -12.86
CA SER A 27 -8.31 13.60 -11.61
C SER A 27 -7.83 12.26 -11.07
N TRP A 28 -6.63 12.27 -10.49
CA TRP A 28 -6.11 11.16 -9.69
C TRP A 28 -6.63 11.25 -8.27
N LYS A 29 -7.10 10.13 -7.73
CA LYS A 29 -7.61 10.02 -6.37
C LYS A 29 -6.94 8.89 -5.61
N GLN A 30 -6.51 9.17 -4.39
CA GLN A 30 -5.83 8.23 -3.52
C GLN A 30 -6.84 7.26 -2.91
N VAL A 31 -6.62 5.98 -3.15
CA VAL A 31 -7.36 4.88 -2.50
C VAL A 31 -6.91 4.76 -1.06
N GLU A 32 -5.60 4.67 -0.84
CA GLU A 32 -4.94 4.54 0.45
C GLU A 32 -3.42 4.80 0.34
N ILE A 33 -2.76 4.92 1.49
CA ILE A 33 -1.30 4.83 1.59
C ILE A 33 -0.93 3.60 2.41
N ASN A 34 -0.16 2.70 1.81
CA ASN A 34 0.35 1.50 2.46
C ASN A 34 1.69 1.84 3.10
N SER A 35 1.78 1.76 4.43
CA SER A 35 3.01 2.08 5.16
C SER A 35 3.75 0.88 5.76
N ILE A 36 3.13 -0.31 5.72
CA ILE A 36 3.71 -1.58 6.17
C ILE A 36 3.55 -2.64 5.08
N ALA A 37 4.55 -3.52 4.94
CA ALA A 37 4.48 -4.72 4.09
C ALA A 37 3.96 -4.50 2.67
N SER A 38 4.27 -3.34 2.06
CA SER A 38 3.82 -3.01 0.70
C SER A 38 4.42 -4.00 -0.31
N GLY A 39 3.61 -4.98 -0.72
CA GLY A 39 4.03 -6.04 -1.65
C GLY A 39 4.09 -5.61 -3.11
N PHE A 40 4.50 -6.56 -3.96
CA PHE A 40 4.60 -6.42 -5.42
C PHE A 40 5.75 -5.53 -5.91
N GLY A 41 6.77 -5.33 -5.07
CA GLY A 41 8.00 -4.62 -5.45
C GLY A 41 8.79 -5.35 -6.55
N HIS A 42 8.73 -6.68 -6.60
CA HIS A 42 9.31 -7.48 -7.68
C HIS A 42 8.29 -7.79 -8.78
N LEU A 43 7.10 -8.26 -8.40
CA LEU A 43 6.13 -8.72 -9.41
C LEU A 43 5.55 -7.58 -10.27
N GLY A 44 5.52 -6.34 -9.76
CA GLY A 44 5.13 -5.17 -10.55
C GLY A 44 6.03 -4.94 -11.77
N PRO A 45 7.37 -4.85 -11.60
CA PRO A 45 8.32 -4.84 -12.72
C PRO A 45 8.15 -6.00 -13.71
N ILE A 46 7.95 -7.23 -13.22
CA ILE A 46 7.82 -8.42 -14.06
C ILE A 46 6.59 -8.35 -14.99
N SER A 47 5.48 -7.75 -14.56
CA SER A 47 4.30 -7.56 -15.43
C SER A 47 4.65 -6.83 -16.73
N ARG A 48 5.52 -5.81 -16.66
CA ARG A 48 5.98 -5.08 -17.85
C ARG A 48 6.79 -5.99 -18.77
N GLU A 49 7.64 -6.87 -18.24
CA GLU A 49 8.47 -7.78 -19.04
C GLU A 49 7.61 -8.80 -19.80
N ILE A 50 6.63 -9.41 -19.12
CA ILE A 50 5.68 -10.36 -19.71
C ILE A 50 4.89 -9.68 -20.83
N GLN A 51 4.31 -8.50 -20.56
CA GLN A 51 3.51 -7.79 -21.56
C GLN A 51 4.38 -7.27 -22.73
N SER A 52 5.62 -6.85 -22.47
CA SER A 52 6.58 -6.51 -23.53
C SER A 52 6.89 -7.70 -24.43
N TYR A 53 7.04 -8.90 -23.86
CA TYR A 53 7.21 -10.13 -24.64
C TYR A 53 6.00 -10.38 -25.55
N ILE A 54 4.78 -10.29 -25.02
CA ILE A 54 3.55 -10.46 -25.80
C ILE A 54 3.48 -9.46 -26.96
N LEU A 55 3.75 -8.17 -26.71
CA LEU A 55 3.76 -7.16 -27.77
C LEU A 55 4.75 -7.48 -28.90
N ARG A 56 5.94 -8.03 -28.58
CA ARG A 56 6.89 -8.49 -29.60
C ARG A 56 6.34 -9.66 -30.42
N GLN A 57 5.72 -10.64 -29.75
CA GLN A 57 5.13 -11.80 -30.44
C GLN A 57 3.97 -11.41 -31.38
N LEU A 58 3.24 -10.35 -31.02
CA LEU A 58 2.16 -9.79 -31.83
C LEU A 58 2.65 -8.84 -32.94
N GLY A 59 3.97 -8.64 -33.10
CA GLY A 59 4.51 -7.76 -34.13
C GLY A 59 4.41 -6.26 -33.81
N HIS A 60 4.23 -5.90 -32.54
CA HIS A 60 4.09 -4.52 -32.04
C HIS A 60 5.21 -4.09 -31.07
N PRO A 61 6.50 -4.32 -31.36
CA PRO A 61 7.59 -3.91 -30.47
C PRO A 61 7.69 -2.38 -30.31
N ASP A 62 7.17 -1.63 -31.28
CA ASP A 62 7.16 -0.16 -31.29
C ASP A 62 6.27 0.44 -30.19
N LEU A 63 5.27 -0.32 -29.69
CA LEU A 63 4.36 0.11 -28.62
C LEU A 63 5.01 0.04 -27.23
N ILE A 64 6.09 -0.74 -27.06
CA ILE A 64 6.75 -0.94 -25.76
C ILE A 64 7.30 0.38 -25.20
N LYS A 65 7.62 1.35 -26.06
CA LYS A 65 8.11 2.68 -25.65
C LYS A 65 7.11 3.45 -24.77
N ASN A 66 5.82 3.12 -24.86
CA ASN A 66 4.75 3.73 -24.07
C ASN A 66 4.53 3.02 -22.72
N MET A 67 5.23 1.91 -22.46
CA MET A 67 5.22 1.24 -21.16
C MET A 67 6.35 1.80 -20.29
N PRO A 68 6.05 2.52 -19.20
CA PRO A 68 7.05 3.21 -18.40
C PRO A 68 8.01 2.22 -17.76
N GLU A 69 9.28 2.63 -17.60
CA GLU A 69 10.26 1.83 -16.89
C GLU A 69 9.83 1.60 -15.43
N ASN A 70 10.11 0.40 -14.91
CA ASN A 70 9.77 0.05 -13.54
C ASN A 70 10.98 -0.53 -12.79
N LYS A 71 11.55 0.26 -11.87
CA LYS A 71 12.72 -0.10 -11.06
C LYS A 71 12.37 -0.40 -9.60
N ALA A 72 11.11 -0.75 -9.32
CA ALA A 72 10.59 -0.89 -7.95
C ALA A 72 11.48 -1.80 -7.07
N LEU A 73 11.79 -3.03 -7.52
CA LEU A 73 12.63 -3.97 -6.77
C LEU A 73 13.98 -3.36 -6.40
N SER A 74 14.72 -2.93 -7.43
CA SER A 74 16.05 -2.35 -7.27
C SER A 74 16.04 -1.15 -6.32
N GLY A 75 15.10 -0.22 -6.47
CA GLY A 75 15.05 0.98 -5.64
C GLY A 75 14.55 0.75 -4.21
N LEU A 76 13.66 -0.23 -3.99
CA LEU A 76 13.26 -0.69 -2.65
C LEU A 76 14.44 -1.37 -1.93
N CYS A 77 15.15 -2.27 -2.61
CA CYS A 77 16.35 -2.92 -2.07
C CYS A 77 17.45 -1.92 -1.75
N SER A 78 17.68 -0.93 -2.62
CA SER A 78 18.58 0.19 -2.31
C SER A 78 18.14 0.96 -1.07
N GLY A 79 16.84 1.11 -0.81
CA GLY A 79 16.35 1.72 0.43
C GLY A 79 16.70 0.92 1.68
N ILE A 80 16.70 -0.41 1.59
CA ILE A 80 17.11 -1.29 2.70
C ILE A 80 18.62 -1.19 2.91
N THR A 81 19.43 -1.21 1.86
CA THR A 81 20.89 -1.10 1.97
C THR A 81 21.34 0.28 2.42
N ASP A 82 20.68 1.35 1.98
CA ASP A 82 20.94 2.72 2.46
C ASP A 82 20.70 2.81 3.98
N ALA A 83 19.62 2.18 4.48
CA ALA A 83 19.35 2.11 5.91
C ALA A 83 20.41 1.28 6.66
N TYR A 84 20.86 0.17 6.08
CA TYR A 84 21.95 -0.62 6.64
C TYR A 84 23.24 0.21 6.78
N ASP A 85 23.62 0.94 5.73
CA ASP A 85 24.83 1.77 5.73
C ASP A 85 24.72 2.93 6.74
N LEU A 86 23.53 3.52 6.89
CA LEU A 86 23.25 4.52 7.93
C LEU A 86 23.33 3.98 9.35
N PHE A 87 23.05 2.68 9.57
CA PHE A 87 23.23 2.05 10.87
C PHE A 87 24.71 1.94 11.26
N GLY A 88 25.61 1.78 10.27
CA GLY A 88 27.05 1.98 10.44
C GLY A 88 27.80 0.88 11.19
N VAL A 89 27.23 -0.33 11.30
CA VAL A 89 27.89 -1.49 11.93
C VAL A 89 28.14 -2.58 10.88
N PRO A 90 29.39 -2.77 10.41
CA PRO A 90 29.70 -3.69 9.29
C PRO A 90 29.37 -5.17 9.54
N SER A 91 29.32 -5.61 10.80
CA SER A 91 28.99 -7.00 11.15
C SER A 91 27.49 -7.24 11.34
N ALA A 92 26.67 -6.20 11.17
CA ALA A 92 25.24 -6.30 11.39
C ALA A 92 24.55 -7.07 10.27
N VAL A 93 23.31 -7.48 10.52
CA VAL A 93 22.47 -8.22 9.58
C VAL A 93 21.16 -7.48 9.30
N ILE A 94 20.49 -7.85 8.22
CA ILE A 94 19.12 -7.43 7.93
C ILE A 94 18.17 -8.56 8.34
N LEU A 95 17.04 -8.21 8.96
CA LEU A 95 16.00 -9.14 9.39
C LEU A 95 14.70 -8.86 8.65
N PHE A 96 14.23 -9.81 7.84
CA PHE A 96 12.91 -9.79 7.23
C PHE A 96 11.93 -10.49 8.16
N VAL A 97 10.89 -9.78 8.60
CA VAL A 97 9.79 -10.34 9.38
C VAL A 97 8.73 -10.89 8.44
N VAL A 98 8.48 -12.18 8.46
CA VAL A 98 7.67 -12.89 7.46
C VAL A 98 6.53 -13.70 8.10
N GLU A 99 5.54 -14.10 7.31
CA GLU A 99 4.54 -15.07 7.75
C GLU A 99 5.12 -16.49 7.83
N GLU A 100 4.52 -17.35 8.65
CA GLU A 100 4.83 -18.80 8.70
C GLU A 100 4.68 -19.44 7.32
N VAL A 101 3.58 -19.13 6.63
CA VAL A 101 3.31 -19.57 5.26
C VAL A 101 3.01 -18.33 4.41
N SER A 102 4.02 -17.89 3.67
CA SER A 102 3.88 -16.72 2.80
C SER A 102 3.25 -17.09 1.46
N TYR A 103 2.05 -16.58 1.19
CA TYR A 103 1.39 -16.69 -0.12
C TYR A 103 2.21 -16.04 -1.25
N ASN A 104 2.89 -14.92 -0.95
CA ASN A 104 3.64 -14.13 -1.93
C ASN A 104 5.16 -14.26 -1.73
N ILE A 105 5.65 -15.48 -1.47
CA ILE A 105 7.06 -15.72 -1.12
C ILE A 105 8.01 -15.31 -2.26
N CYS A 106 7.59 -15.47 -3.51
CA CYS A 106 8.41 -15.09 -4.67
C CYS A 106 8.69 -13.58 -4.67
N ASP A 107 7.70 -12.72 -4.40
CA ASP A 107 7.94 -11.29 -4.31
C ASP A 107 8.91 -10.92 -3.17
N GLN A 108 8.86 -11.65 -2.06
CA GLN A 108 9.75 -11.44 -0.92
C GLN A 108 11.19 -11.89 -1.23
N ARG A 109 11.37 -13.10 -1.78
CA ARG A 109 12.68 -13.70 -2.05
C ARG A 109 13.51 -12.91 -3.05
N PHE A 110 12.89 -12.32 -4.05
CA PHE A 110 13.62 -11.50 -5.01
C PHE A 110 14.22 -10.23 -4.40
N HIS A 111 13.70 -9.73 -3.27
CA HIS A 111 14.39 -8.67 -2.53
C HIS A 111 15.71 -9.16 -1.91
N GLU A 112 15.73 -10.39 -1.38
CA GLU A 112 16.94 -10.99 -0.83
C GLU A 112 17.98 -11.24 -1.92
N PHE A 113 17.54 -11.74 -3.08
CA PHE A 113 18.43 -12.00 -4.22
C PHE A 113 19.06 -10.70 -4.73
N GLU A 114 18.23 -9.66 -4.95
CA GLU A 114 18.71 -8.35 -5.39
C GLU A 114 19.69 -7.72 -4.38
N ILE A 115 19.43 -7.86 -3.07
CA ILE A 115 20.35 -7.37 -2.03
C ILE A 115 21.65 -8.17 -2.06
N ALA A 116 21.59 -9.51 -2.10
CA ALA A 116 22.76 -10.36 -2.09
C ALA A 116 23.64 -10.17 -3.34
N GLU A 117 23.04 -9.92 -4.51
CA GLU A 117 23.78 -9.62 -5.73
C GLU A 117 24.52 -8.27 -5.66
N LYS A 118 23.88 -7.23 -5.11
CA LYS A 118 24.48 -5.89 -5.01
C LYS A 118 25.42 -5.71 -3.82
N ARG A 119 25.11 -6.38 -2.71
CA ARG A 119 25.76 -6.25 -1.40
C ARG A 119 25.96 -7.65 -0.80
N PRO A 120 26.85 -8.46 -1.40
CA PRO A 120 27.15 -9.81 -0.92
C PRO A 120 27.76 -9.82 0.50
N ASP A 121 28.22 -8.67 0.98
CA ASP A 121 28.68 -8.46 2.35
C ASP A 121 27.54 -8.45 3.39
N ILE A 122 26.29 -8.20 2.97
CA ILE A 122 25.15 -8.10 3.89
C ILE A 122 24.38 -9.43 3.95
N MET A 123 24.26 -9.96 5.17
CA MET A 123 23.44 -11.16 5.43
C MET A 123 21.98 -10.76 5.73
N VAL A 124 21.05 -11.41 5.04
CA VAL A 124 19.60 -11.26 5.26
C VAL A 124 19.05 -12.53 5.91
N HIS A 125 18.38 -12.39 7.05
CA HIS A 125 17.64 -13.47 7.71
C HIS A 125 16.15 -13.26 7.53
N ARG A 126 15.41 -14.36 7.42
CA ARG A 126 13.96 -14.37 7.43
C ARG A 126 13.51 -15.04 8.71
N LYS A 127 12.66 -14.36 9.48
CA LYS A 127 12.13 -14.88 10.74
C LYS A 127 10.67 -14.51 10.91
N THR A 128 9.87 -15.42 11.47
CA THR A 128 8.53 -15.10 11.95
C THR A 128 8.60 -14.35 13.28
N LEU A 129 7.50 -13.71 13.70
CA LEU A 129 7.50 -12.99 14.97
C LEU A 129 7.77 -13.92 16.18
N ASN A 130 7.36 -15.20 16.12
CA ASN A 130 7.67 -16.17 17.17
C ASN A 130 9.17 -16.54 17.15
N GLU A 131 9.78 -16.78 15.99
CA GLU A 131 11.24 -17.01 15.94
C GLU A 131 12.02 -15.78 16.42
N ILE A 132 11.57 -14.56 16.11
CA ILE A 132 12.17 -13.34 16.65
C ILE A 132 12.06 -13.31 18.17
N TYR A 133 10.91 -13.72 18.73
CA TYR A 133 10.73 -13.81 20.17
C TYR A 133 11.76 -14.77 20.81
N GLU A 134 12.01 -15.92 20.18
CA GLU A 134 12.86 -16.99 20.70
C GLU A 134 14.36 -16.75 20.48
N GLU A 135 14.75 -16.20 19.34
CA GLU A 135 16.14 -16.18 18.88
C GLU A 135 16.84 -14.82 19.03
N THR A 136 16.09 -13.78 19.38
CA THR A 136 16.67 -12.43 19.54
C THR A 136 16.67 -11.95 20.98
N CYS A 137 17.62 -11.08 21.31
CA CYS A 137 17.64 -10.37 22.58
C CYS A 137 18.07 -8.91 22.38
N LEU A 138 17.95 -8.10 23.45
CA LEU A 138 18.55 -6.76 23.49
C LEU A 138 19.82 -6.82 24.33
N ASN A 139 20.93 -6.33 23.78
CA ASN A 139 22.14 -6.15 24.57
C ASN A 139 22.11 -4.85 25.39
N ASP A 140 23.17 -4.58 26.16
CA ASP A 140 23.28 -3.39 27.01
C ASP A 140 23.19 -2.07 26.24
N LYS A 141 23.57 -2.08 24.95
CA LYS A 141 23.48 -0.94 24.03
C LYS A 141 22.10 -0.82 23.34
N LYS A 142 21.12 -1.63 23.75
CA LYS A 142 19.78 -1.73 23.13
C LYS A 142 19.82 -2.15 21.66
N GLN A 143 20.89 -2.77 21.19
CA GLN A 143 20.89 -3.38 19.87
C GLN A 143 20.09 -4.69 19.93
N LEU A 144 19.25 -4.91 18.92
CA LEU A 144 18.67 -6.22 18.69
C LEU A 144 19.78 -7.15 18.20
N VAL A 145 19.93 -8.31 18.83
CA VAL A 145 20.99 -9.28 18.51
C VAL A 145 20.34 -10.57 18.02
N LEU A 146 20.84 -11.09 16.89
CA LEU A 146 20.52 -12.40 16.33
C LEU A 146 21.84 -13.14 16.10
N ASP A 147 21.99 -14.36 16.63
CA ASP A 147 23.22 -15.17 16.51
C ASP A 147 24.51 -14.40 16.84
N GLY A 148 24.47 -13.60 17.91
CA GLY A 148 25.60 -12.78 18.36
C GLY A 148 25.91 -11.56 17.48
N ARG A 149 25.14 -11.30 16.43
CA ARG A 149 25.31 -10.14 15.53
C ARG A 149 24.22 -9.10 15.74
N PRO A 150 24.54 -7.79 15.73
CA PRO A 150 23.52 -6.74 15.73
C PRO A 150 22.61 -6.82 14.49
N VAL A 151 21.33 -6.49 14.64
CA VAL A 151 20.41 -6.30 13.52
C VAL A 151 20.38 -4.81 13.17
N ALA A 152 20.74 -4.47 11.93
CA ALA A 152 20.75 -3.10 11.43
C ALA A 152 19.36 -2.64 10.99
N VAL A 153 18.66 -3.48 10.24
CA VAL A 153 17.36 -3.17 9.65
C VAL A 153 16.38 -4.29 9.93
N VAL A 154 15.18 -3.95 10.38
CA VAL A 154 14.05 -4.88 10.47
C VAL A 154 13.01 -4.49 9.42
N TYR A 155 12.86 -5.32 8.40
CA TYR A 155 11.92 -5.10 7.30
C TYR A 155 10.68 -5.98 7.47
N TYR A 156 9.53 -5.35 7.68
CA TYR A 156 8.27 -6.05 7.88
C TYR A 156 7.61 -6.44 6.56
N ARG A 157 7.45 -7.75 6.35
CA ARG A 157 6.54 -8.37 5.37
C ARG A 157 5.34 -9.06 6.04
N SER A 158 5.24 -8.96 7.37
CA SER A 158 4.17 -9.43 8.25
C SER A 158 3.97 -8.41 9.38
N GLY A 159 3.01 -8.62 10.27
CA GLY A 159 2.70 -7.75 11.42
C GLY A 159 1.71 -6.62 11.13
N TYR A 160 0.89 -6.75 10.09
CA TYR A 160 -0.12 -5.76 9.68
C TYR A 160 -1.57 -6.18 9.96
N GLU A 161 -1.81 -7.45 10.31
CA GLU A 161 -3.13 -7.96 10.67
C GLU A 161 -3.13 -8.70 12.03
N PRO A 162 -4.27 -8.76 12.74
CA PRO A 162 -4.34 -9.43 14.04
C PRO A 162 -3.99 -10.93 14.01
N ALA A 163 -4.29 -11.63 12.91
CA ALA A 163 -4.03 -13.06 12.78
C ALA A 163 -2.52 -13.40 12.80
N GLN A 164 -1.66 -12.41 12.51
CA GLN A 164 -0.20 -12.53 12.61
C GLN A 164 0.33 -12.35 14.05
N TYR A 165 -0.57 -12.16 15.02
CA TYR A 165 -0.27 -12.06 16.45
C TYR A 165 -1.12 -13.06 17.25
N PRO A 166 -0.96 -14.38 17.04
CA PRO A 166 -1.79 -15.39 17.68
C PRO A 166 -1.61 -15.45 19.21
N THR A 167 -0.45 -15.00 19.72
CA THR A 167 -0.12 -15.06 21.14
C THR A 167 0.56 -13.76 21.63
N GLN A 168 0.86 -13.69 22.92
CA GLN A 168 1.62 -12.58 23.50
C GLN A 168 3.09 -12.54 23.00
N ARG A 169 3.64 -13.67 22.53
CA ARG A 169 5.03 -13.75 22.08
C ARG A 169 5.29 -12.85 20.88
N GLU A 170 4.37 -12.80 19.93
CA GLU A 170 4.51 -11.95 18.74
C GLU A 170 4.43 -10.46 19.10
N TRP A 171 3.59 -10.11 20.08
CA TRP A 171 3.51 -8.75 20.63
C TRP A 171 4.80 -8.37 21.36
N ASP A 172 5.36 -9.28 22.15
CA ASP A 172 6.61 -9.06 22.89
C ASP A 172 7.80 -8.95 21.94
N ALA A 173 7.85 -9.76 20.88
CA ALA A 173 8.84 -9.63 19.80
C ALA A 173 8.72 -8.28 19.10
N ARG A 174 7.50 -7.86 18.74
CA ARG A 174 7.27 -6.55 18.11
C ARG A 174 7.75 -5.42 19.03
N LEU A 175 7.39 -5.45 20.30
CA LEU A 175 7.85 -4.47 21.28
C LEU A 175 9.38 -4.47 21.44
N ARG A 176 10.01 -5.65 21.47
CA ARG A 176 11.48 -5.78 21.55
C ARG A 176 12.16 -5.12 20.35
N VAL A 177 11.66 -5.38 19.14
CA VAL A 177 12.18 -4.75 17.91
C VAL A 177 12.03 -3.23 17.98
N GLU A 178 10.85 -2.72 18.34
CA GLU A 178 10.60 -1.26 18.39
C GLU A 178 11.48 -0.56 19.43
N ARG A 179 11.77 -1.23 20.57
CA ARG A 179 12.69 -0.73 21.61
C ARG A 179 14.17 -0.82 21.24
N SER A 180 14.51 -1.51 20.16
CA SER A 180 15.89 -1.67 19.72
C SER A 180 16.40 -0.47 18.91
N THR A 181 17.72 -0.37 18.78
CA THR A 181 18.39 0.61 17.91
C THR A 181 18.29 0.27 16.41
N ALA A 182 17.79 -0.91 16.03
CA ALA A 182 17.63 -1.27 14.62
C ALA A 182 16.72 -0.24 13.92
N ILE A 183 16.94 -0.01 12.62
CA ILE A 183 16.07 0.82 11.80
C ILE A 183 14.88 -0.03 11.37
N LYS A 184 13.67 0.39 11.73
CA LYS A 184 12.44 -0.35 11.41
C LYS A 184 11.86 0.14 10.09
N CYS A 185 11.50 -0.79 9.21
CA CYS A 185 10.78 -0.51 7.97
C CYS A 185 9.43 -1.25 7.97
N PRO A 186 8.35 -0.63 8.46
CA PRO A 186 8.29 0.67 9.14
C PRO A 186 8.46 0.55 10.67
N SER A 187 8.77 1.66 11.34
CA SER A 187 8.52 1.82 12.78
C SER A 187 7.02 1.82 13.09
N ILE A 188 6.63 1.55 14.34
CA ILE A 188 5.21 1.56 14.75
C ILE A 188 4.50 2.89 14.45
N GLN A 189 5.18 4.04 14.55
CA GLN A 189 4.59 5.35 14.24
C GLN A 189 4.22 5.46 12.76
N TYR A 190 5.08 4.98 11.86
CA TYR A 190 4.81 4.94 10.42
C TYR A 190 3.71 3.93 10.08
N GLN A 191 3.63 2.80 10.78
CA GLN A 191 2.50 1.87 10.62
C GLN A 191 1.18 2.55 11.00
N LEU A 192 1.12 3.24 12.15
CA LEU A 192 -0.07 3.98 12.58
C LEU A 192 -0.43 5.11 11.61
N ALA A 193 0.58 5.79 11.03
CA ALA A 193 0.37 6.83 10.03
C ALA A 193 -0.29 6.31 8.73
N GLY A 194 -0.22 5.02 8.45
CA GLY A 194 -0.88 4.39 7.30
C GLY A 194 -2.35 4.01 7.55
N THR A 195 -2.85 4.19 8.78
CA THR A 195 -4.25 3.84 9.07
C THR A 195 -5.23 4.71 8.31
N LYS A 196 -6.39 4.13 7.99
CA LYS A 196 -7.48 4.83 7.30
C LYS A 196 -7.99 6.03 8.10
N LYS A 197 -7.96 5.94 9.43
CA LYS A 197 -8.28 7.08 10.31
C LYS A 197 -7.31 8.24 10.14
N VAL A 198 -6.01 7.98 10.03
CA VAL A 198 -5.02 9.06 9.77
C VAL A 198 -5.23 9.65 8.38
N GLN A 199 -5.46 8.82 7.35
CA GLN A 199 -5.79 9.31 6.00
C GLN A 199 -7.01 10.26 6.03
N GLN A 200 -8.07 9.87 6.75
CA GLN A 200 -9.27 10.69 6.94
C GLN A 200 -9.00 11.98 7.72
N ALA A 201 -8.21 11.91 8.79
CA ALA A 201 -7.87 13.08 9.59
C ALA A 201 -7.03 14.10 8.79
N LEU A 202 -6.09 13.63 7.96
CA LEU A 202 -5.29 14.49 7.09
C LEU A 202 -6.15 15.23 6.06
N ALA A 203 -7.28 14.67 5.64
CA ALA A 203 -8.18 15.32 4.69
C ALA A 203 -9.00 16.47 5.29
N ALA A 204 -9.00 16.65 6.62
CA ALA A 204 -9.70 17.76 7.25
C ALA A 204 -9.02 19.11 6.93
N PRO A 205 -9.81 20.20 6.75
CA PRO A 205 -9.27 21.52 6.44
C PRO A 205 -8.22 21.98 7.46
N GLY A 206 -7.07 22.46 6.98
CA GLY A 206 -5.99 23.00 7.81
C GLY A 206 -5.09 21.95 8.47
N VAL A 207 -5.40 20.65 8.39
CA VAL A 207 -4.58 19.61 9.03
C VAL A 207 -3.31 19.34 8.22
N LEU A 208 -3.38 19.21 6.89
CA LEU A 208 -2.19 19.06 6.04
C LEU A 208 -1.18 20.19 6.23
N GLU A 209 -1.66 21.43 6.36
CA GLU A 209 -0.82 22.62 6.56
C GLU A 209 0.01 22.54 7.85
N GLN A 210 -0.46 21.84 8.88
CA GLN A 210 0.31 21.66 10.12
C GLN A 210 1.55 20.79 9.92
N PHE A 211 1.54 19.89 8.93
CA PHE A 211 2.64 18.98 8.64
C PHE A 211 3.52 19.43 7.47
N MET A 212 2.94 20.10 6.47
CA MET A 212 3.62 20.45 5.21
C MET A 212 3.75 21.95 4.97
N GLY A 213 3.14 22.79 5.83
CA GLY A 213 2.96 24.21 5.56
C GLY A 213 1.91 24.48 4.47
N ALA A 214 1.57 25.75 4.26
CA ALA A 214 0.75 26.16 3.11
C ALA A 214 1.61 26.28 1.85
N GLY A 215 1.12 25.81 0.70
CA GLY A 215 1.84 25.93 -0.56
C GLY A 215 1.35 25.00 -1.66
N THR A 216 2.01 25.08 -2.81
CA THR A 216 1.66 24.31 -4.02
C THR A 216 1.77 22.81 -3.80
N THR A 217 2.78 22.34 -3.07
CA THR A 217 2.94 20.90 -2.74
C THR A 217 1.78 20.40 -1.88
N THR A 218 1.40 21.16 -0.85
CA THR A 218 0.27 20.83 0.03
C THR A 218 -1.04 20.78 -0.73
N ASN A 219 -1.25 21.71 -1.68
CA ASN A 219 -2.41 21.69 -2.56
C ASN A 219 -2.42 20.46 -3.46
N ARG A 220 -1.28 20.08 -4.06
CA ARG A 220 -1.19 18.85 -4.87
C ARG A 220 -1.50 17.57 -4.08
N VAL A 221 -1.10 17.50 -2.81
CA VAL A 221 -1.46 16.38 -1.92
C VAL A 221 -2.95 16.41 -1.58
N ARG A 222 -3.53 17.59 -1.37
CA ARG A 222 -4.97 17.72 -1.16
C ARG A 222 -5.78 17.32 -2.39
N ASP A 223 -5.32 17.65 -3.58
CA ASP A 223 -6.02 17.40 -4.84
C ASP A 223 -6.25 15.90 -5.10
N ILE A 224 -5.38 15.04 -4.56
CA ILE A 224 -5.53 13.59 -4.66
C ILE A 224 -6.48 12.99 -3.62
N PHE A 225 -6.96 13.74 -2.63
CA PHE A 225 -7.93 13.21 -1.66
C PHE A 225 -9.33 13.10 -2.26
N THR A 226 -10.05 12.06 -1.83
CA THR A 226 -11.51 11.93 -2.00
C THR A 226 -12.23 12.56 -0.82
N GLY A 227 -13.58 12.57 -0.83
CA GLY A 227 -14.32 12.79 0.40
C GLY A 227 -14.02 11.70 1.43
N LEU A 228 -13.46 12.10 2.56
CA LEU A 228 -13.06 11.22 3.67
C LEU A 228 -13.72 11.73 4.95
N TYR A 229 -14.60 10.92 5.53
CA TYR A 229 -15.48 11.34 6.61
C TYR A 229 -15.29 10.46 7.85
N SER A 230 -15.18 11.12 9.00
CA SER A 230 -15.21 10.47 10.31
C SER A 230 -16.62 9.95 10.61
N LEU A 231 -16.70 8.90 11.43
CA LEU A 231 -17.96 8.38 11.99
C LEU A 231 -18.01 8.56 13.51
N ASP A 232 -17.20 9.45 14.07
CA ASP A 232 -17.16 9.73 15.52
C ASP A 232 -18.50 10.30 16.04
N PHE A 233 -18.66 10.36 17.36
CA PHE A 233 -19.89 10.85 18.01
C PHE A 233 -19.92 12.38 18.11
N ASP A 234 -19.90 13.03 16.93
CA ASP A 234 -20.00 14.47 16.74
C ASP A 234 -20.89 14.83 15.53
N GLU A 235 -21.09 16.12 15.28
CA GLU A 235 -21.92 16.61 14.17
C GLU A 235 -21.39 16.17 12.79
N SER A 236 -20.08 16.03 12.62
CA SER A 236 -19.51 15.55 11.35
C SER A 236 -19.81 14.08 11.15
N GLY A 237 -19.71 13.27 12.21
CA GLY A 237 -20.01 11.86 12.17
C GLY A 237 -21.49 11.56 11.95
N GLU A 238 -22.40 12.30 12.59
CA GLU A 238 -23.85 12.16 12.32
C GLU A 238 -24.17 12.49 10.86
N ARG A 239 -23.60 13.57 10.30
CA ARG A 239 -23.76 13.90 8.88
C ARG A 239 -23.21 12.79 7.97
N ALA A 240 -22.06 12.20 8.29
CA ALA A 240 -21.49 11.10 7.53
C ALA A 240 -22.38 9.85 7.56
N VAL A 241 -22.96 9.52 8.72
CA VAL A 241 -23.96 8.44 8.85
C VAL A 241 -25.17 8.72 7.95
N GLU A 242 -25.73 9.94 7.99
CA GLU A 242 -26.86 10.32 7.15
C GLU A 242 -26.55 10.23 5.65
N MET A 243 -25.38 10.70 5.22
CA MET A 243 -24.92 10.57 3.83
C MET A 243 -24.84 9.11 3.39
N GLY A 244 -24.21 8.26 4.19
CA GLY A 244 -24.06 6.83 3.88
C GLY A 244 -25.40 6.08 3.87
N LEU A 245 -26.34 6.44 4.75
CA LEU A 245 -27.69 5.88 4.76
C LEU A 245 -28.52 6.33 3.55
N LYS A 246 -28.33 7.56 3.08
CA LYS A 246 -29.07 8.14 1.95
C LYS A 246 -28.61 7.58 0.61
N ASP A 247 -27.30 7.39 0.41
CA ASP A 247 -26.73 7.05 -0.89
C ASP A 247 -25.49 6.14 -0.75
N ALA A 248 -25.71 4.93 -0.24
CA ALA A 248 -24.65 3.97 0.10
C ALA A 248 -23.73 3.63 -1.08
N GLU A 249 -24.26 3.59 -2.31
CA GLU A 249 -23.50 3.27 -3.53
C GLU A 249 -22.37 4.27 -3.84
N LYS A 250 -22.46 5.50 -3.32
CA LYS A 250 -21.41 6.53 -3.48
C LYS A 250 -20.23 6.35 -2.54
N PHE A 251 -20.30 5.44 -1.59
CA PHE A 251 -19.31 5.32 -0.53
C PHE A 251 -18.71 3.92 -0.43
N VAL A 252 -17.60 3.86 0.27
CA VAL A 252 -16.95 2.64 0.78
C VAL A 252 -16.74 2.85 2.26
N LEU A 253 -17.18 1.90 3.07
CA LEU A 253 -16.94 1.91 4.50
C LEU A 253 -15.68 1.10 4.80
N LYS A 254 -14.67 1.73 5.40
CA LYS A 254 -13.35 1.11 5.63
C LYS A 254 -13.03 0.95 7.12
N PRO A 255 -12.76 -0.26 7.62
CA PRO A 255 -12.23 -0.46 8.96
C PRO A 255 -10.73 -0.13 9.02
N GLN A 256 -10.17 -0.05 10.23
CA GLN A 256 -8.71 0.06 10.44
C GLN A 256 -8.00 -1.29 10.23
N ARG A 257 -7.97 -1.76 8.98
CA ARG A 257 -7.29 -2.99 8.55
C ARG A 257 -6.50 -2.75 7.26
N GLU A 258 -5.50 -3.59 7.05
CA GLU A 258 -4.64 -3.64 5.86
C GLU A 258 -4.73 -5.04 5.22
N GLY A 259 -4.29 -5.19 3.97
CA GLY A 259 -4.23 -6.50 3.30
C GLY A 259 -5.41 -6.82 2.36
N GLY A 260 -6.41 -5.93 2.29
CA GLY A 260 -7.59 -6.08 1.42
C GLY A 260 -8.67 -7.02 1.96
N GLY A 261 -9.88 -6.98 1.40
CA GLY A 261 -10.98 -7.88 1.80
C GLY A 261 -11.76 -7.46 3.05
N HIS A 262 -11.59 -6.22 3.52
CA HIS A 262 -12.18 -5.74 4.78
C HIS A 262 -13.20 -4.62 4.61
N ASN A 263 -13.32 -4.04 3.42
CA ASN A 263 -14.22 -2.92 3.21
C ASN A 263 -15.66 -3.42 3.02
N VAL A 264 -16.62 -2.53 3.30
CA VAL A 264 -18.06 -2.78 3.06
C VAL A 264 -18.53 -1.85 1.94
N TYR A 265 -19.35 -2.38 1.04
CA TYR A 265 -19.79 -1.72 -0.20
C TYR A 265 -21.31 -1.82 -0.38
N GLY A 266 -21.87 -0.93 -1.20
CA GLY A 266 -23.27 -1.00 -1.64
C GLY A 266 -24.27 -1.08 -0.50
N ALA A 267 -25.30 -1.93 -0.67
CA ALA A 267 -26.37 -2.10 0.32
C ALA A 267 -25.86 -2.46 1.73
N ASP A 268 -24.77 -3.22 1.85
CA ASP A 268 -24.22 -3.66 3.14
C ASP A 268 -23.73 -2.48 3.99
N ILE A 269 -23.37 -1.33 3.39
CA ILE A 269 -22.99 -0.12 4.14
C ILE A 269 -24.18 0.37 4.96
N ARG A 270 -25.40 0.33 4.41
CA ARG A 270 -26.61 0.79 5.10
C ARG A 270 -26.89 -0.09 6.32
N ASP A 271 -26.81 -1.41 6.15
CA ASP A 271 -27.03 -2.36 7.23
C ASP A 271 -25.97 -2.21 8.32
N ALA A 272 -24.71 -2.04 7.93
CA ALA A 272 -23.63 -1.77 8.86
C ALA A 272 -23.87 -0.47 9.65
N LEU A 273 -24.16 0.65 8.98
CA LEU A 273 -24.44 1.95 9.61
C LEU A 273 -25.65 1.93 10.55
N LEU A 274 -26.74 1.24 10.18
CA LEU A 274 -27.90 1.08 11.05
C LEU A 274 -27.56 0.28 12.30
N ARG A 275 -26.84 -0.84 12.14
CA ARG A 275 -26.42 -1.71 13.25
C ARG A 275 -25.51 -0.97 14.23
N MET A 276 -24.56 -0.17 13.73
CA MET A 276 -23.57 0.53 14.57
C MET A 276 -23.97 1.96 14.94
N ARG A 277 -25.15 2.47 14.54
CA ARG A 277 -25.54 3.88 14.69
C ARG A 277 -25.31 4.44 16.10
N HIS A 278 -25.64 3.65 17.12
CA HIS A 278 -25.52 4.02 18.53
C HIS A 278 -24.39 3.26 19.26
N SER A 279 -23.55 2.52 18.52
CA SER A 279 -22.45 1.73 19.07
C SER A 279 -21.11 2.44 18.85
N ARG A 280 -20.23 2.41 19.85
CA ARG A 280 -18.85 2.90 19.72
C ARG A 280 -18.07 2.22 18.59
N GLU A 281 -18.53 1.06 18.13
CA GLU A 281 -18.01 0.35 16.96
C GLU A 281 -17.89 1.26 15.73
N ARG A 282 -18.82 2.21 15.52
CA ARG A 282 -18.79 3.06 14.32
C ARG A 282 -17.51 3.91 14.19
N ALA A 283 -16.86 4.24 15.31
CA ALA A 283 -15.60 4.98 15.32
C ALA A 283 -14.39 4.15 14.82
N ALA A 284 -14.53 2.83 14.70
CA ALA A 284 -13.52 1.96 14.10
C ALA A 284 -13.50 2.04 12.55
N TYR A 285 -14.47 2.75 11.95
CA TYR A 285 -14.63 2.89 10.52
C TYR A 285 -14.46 4.34 10.07
N ILE A 286 -14.14 4.52 8.80
CA ILE A 286 -14.31 5.77 8.07
C ILE A 286 -15.27 5.55 6.90
N LEU A 287 -15.97 6.61 6.49
CA LEU A 287 -16.72 6.63 5.24
C LEU A 287 -15.88 7.35 4.19
N MET A 288 -15.65 6.70 3.06
CA MET A 288 -14.86 7.25 1.96
C MET A 288 -15.71 7.32 0.70
N GLU A 289 -15.64 8.40 -0.07
CA GLU A 289 -16.23 8.44 -1.40
C GLU A 289 -15.60 7.36 -2.29
N ARG A 290 -16.45 6.53 -2.87
CA ARG A 290 -16.07 5.50 -3.83
C ARG A 290 -15.55 6.17 -5.08
N ILE A 291 -14.35 5.81 -5.53
CA ILE A 291 -13.79 6.31 -6.80
C ILE A 291 -14.45 5.56 -7.97
N VAL A 292 -14.78 6.25 -9.05
CA VAL A 292 -15.32 5.64 -10.29
C VAL A 292 -14.26 5.69 -11.40
N PRO A 293 -13.40 4.67 -11.49
CA PRO A 293 -12.37 4.61 -12.53
C PRO A 293 -12.95 4.30 -13.91
N PRO A 294 -12.21 4.66 -14.99
CA PRO A 294 -12.61 4.31 -16.34
C PRO A 294 -12.58 2.80 -16.55
N LEU A 295 -13.50 2.32 -17.38
CA LEU A 295 -13.55 0.93 -17.79
C LEU A 295 -12.59 0.68 -18.96
N VAL A 296 -11.86 -0.43 -18.89
CA VAL A 296 -11.02 -0.93 -19.97
C VAL A 296 -11.41 -2.38 -20.23
N SER A 297 -11.75 -2.73 -21.47
CA SER A 297 -12.02 -4.12 -21.81
C SER A 297 -10.71 -4.88 -22.04
N GLY A 298 -10.58 -6.07 -21.46
CA GLY A 298 -9.36 -6.87 -21.56
C GLY A 298 -9.56 -8.31 -21.11
N TYR A 299 -8.43 -8.99 -20.88
CA TYR A 299 -8.41 -10.39 -20.45
C TYR A 299 -7.80 -10.51 -19.05
N VAL A 300 -8.35 -11.39 -18.23
CA VAL A 300 -7.74 -11.79 -16.96
C VAL A 300 -7.29 -13.24 -17.07
N ILE A 301 -5.98 -13.46 -16.98
CA ILE A 301 -5.40 -14.80 -17.04
C ILE A 301 -5.23 -15.31 -15.62
N ARG A 302 -5.82 -16.48 -15.31
CA ARG A 302 -5.68 -17.14 -14.01
C ARG A 302 -5.31 -18.62 -14.17
N PRO A 303 -4.51 -19.18 -13.25
CA PRO A 303 -4.25 -20.62 -13.23
C PRO A 303 -5.56 -21.42 -13.17
N GLY A 304 -5.70 -22.42 -14.04
CA GLY A 304 -6.89 -23.29 -14.09
C GLY A 304 -8.16 -22.66 -14.68
N ALA A 305 -8.11 -21.41 -15.17
CA ALA A 305 -9.24 -20.78 -15.84
C ALA A 305 -9.40 -21.29 -17.29
N THR A 306 -10.55 -20.97 -17.90
CA THR A 306 -10.85 -21.30 -19.29
C THR A 306 -9.87 -20.63 -20.27
N ILE A 307 -9.53 -21.34 -21.35
CA ILE A 307 -8.63 -20.86 -22.41
C ILE A 307 -9.36 -20.97 -23.76
N PRO A 308 -9.53 -19.87 -24.52
CA PRO A 308 -9.16 -18.49 -24.16
C PRO A 308 -10.08 -17.91 -23.07
N PRO A 309 -9.58 -17.00 -22.21
CA PRO A 309 -10.42 -16.28 -21.26
C PRO A 309 -11.40 -15.35 -21.99
N PRO A 310 -12.60 -15.10 -21.43
CA PRO A 310 -13.52 -14.12 -22.01
C PRO A 310 -12.95 -12.70 -21.90
N VAL A 311 -13.38 -11.83 -22.83
CA VAL A 311 -13.18 -10.38 -22.70
C VAL A 311 -14.12 -9.88 -21.60
N VAL A 312 -13.59 -9.07 -20.68
CA VAL A 312 -14.29 -8.54 -19.51
C VAL A 312 -13.96 -7.06 -19.34
N ASP A 313 -14.82 -6.33 -18.64
CA ASP A 313 -14.56 -4.95 -18.26
C ASP A 313 -13.74 -4.89 -16.97
N LEU A 314 -12.71 -4.06 -17.00
CA LEU A 314 -11.68 -3.97 -15.99
C LEU A 314 -11.51 -2.55 -15.47
N VAL A 315 -11.06 -2.46 -14.23
CA VAL A 315 -10.65 -1.22 -13.59
C VAL A 315 -9.29 -1.40 -12.93
N SER A 316 -8.46 -0.36 -13.01
CA SER A 316 -7.06 -0.42 -12.55
C SER A 316 -6.78 0.55 -11.41
N GLU A 317 -5.87 0.13 -10.54
CA GLU A 317 -5.35 0.87 -9.40
C GLU A 317 -3.83 0.90 -9.50
N LEU A 318 -3.26 2.11 -9.58
CA LEU A 318 -1.83 2.35 -9.71
C LEU A 318 -1.20 2.55 -8.33
N GLY A 319 -0.27 1.69 -7.95
CA GLY A 319 0.54 1.85 -6.76
C GLY A 319 1.88 2.48 -7.08
N ILE A 320 2.21 3.62 -6.46
CA ILE A 320 3.51 4.29 -6.61
C ILE A 320 4.37 4.03 -5.37
N PHE A 321 5.54 3.41 -5.55
CA PHE A 321 6.46 3.11 -4.47
C PHE A 321 7.35 4.29 -4.11
N GLY A 322 7.46 4.56 -2.81
CA GLY A 322 8.35 5.56 -2.24
C GLY A 322 9.30 4.99 -1.19
N VAL A 323 10.53 5.46 -1.20
CA VAL A 323 11.53 5.22 -0.15
C VAL A 323 11.78 6.53 0.57
N ILE A 324 11.47 6.56 1.86
CA ILE A 324 11.83 7.63 2.78
C ILE A 324 12.62 7.07 3.96
N ILE A 325 13.74 7.71 4.30
CA ILE A 325 14.57 7.39 5.46
C ILE A 325 14.86 8.70 6.18
N GLY A 326 14.55 8.77 7.47
CA GLY A 326 14.70 9.99 8.25
C GLY A 326 14.55 9.78 9.74
N THR A 327 14.96 10.78 10.51
CA THR A 327 14.58 10.97 11.91
C THR A 327 13.42 11.96 11.99
N LYS A 328 13.01 12.30 13.22
CA LYS A 328 12.06 13.40 13.46
C LYS A 328 12.54 14.75 12.91
N ASP A 329 13.86 14.96 12.85
CA ASP A 329 14.47 16.27 12.54
C ASP A 329 15.05 16.35 11.12
N LYS A 330 15.35 15.21 10.51
CA LYS A 330 16.10 15.17 9.23
C LYS A 330 15.65 14.03 8.34
N VAL A 331 15.36 14.35 7.08
CA VAL A 331 15.19 13.39 6.00
C VAL A 331 16.54 13.15 5.33
N PHE A 332 17.00 11.89 5.28
CA PHE A 332 18.24 11.48 4.61
C PHE A 332 17.99 11.07 3.16
N HIS A 333 16.90 10.34 2.93
CA HIS A 333 16.50 9.88 1.60
C HIS A 333 15.00 10.09 1.42
N ASN A 334 14.59 10.57 0.24
CA ASN A 334 13.19 10.67 -0.17
C ASN A 334 13.11 10.57 -1.70
N ARG A 335 12.61 9.44 -2.20
CA ARG A 335 12.56 9.16 -3.65
C ARG A 335 11.39 8.25 -4.02
N GLN A 336 10.85 8.47 -5.21
CA GLN A 336 9.99 7.50 -5.89
C GLN A 336 10.89 6.46 -6.59
N VAL A 337 10.53 5.18 -6.51
CA VAL A 337 11.42 4.08 -6.94
C VAL A 337 10.81 3.13 -7.96
N GLY A 338 9.53 3.25 -8.25
CA GLY A 338 8.84 2.42 -9.22
C GLY A 338 7.34 2.42 -8.98
N HIS A 339 6.67 1.46 -9.59
CA HIS A 339 5.22 1.33 -9.51
C HIS A 339 4.80 -0.14 -9.53
N MET A 340 3.52 -0.38 -9.27
CA MET A 340 2.83 -1.60 -9.67
C MET A 340 1.42 -1.21 -10.13
N LEU A 341 0.85 -1.96 -11.06
CA LEU A 341 -0.54 -1.79 -11.45
C LEU A 341 -1.30 -3.05 -11.07
N ARG A 342 -2.45 -2.86 -10.44
CA ARG A 342 -3.39 -3.94 -10.11
C ARG A 342 -4.67 -3.65 -10.86
N THR A 343 -5.19 -4.68 -11.51
CA THR A 343 -6.41 -4.61 -12.31
C THR A 343 -7.39 -5.65 -11.82
N LYS A 344 -8.68 -5.30 -11.73
CA LYS A 344 -9.76 -6.20 -11.29
C LYS A 344 -10.97 -6.07 -12.21
N LEU A 345 -11.89 -7.03 -12.12
CA LEU A 345 -13.19 -6.92 -12.79
C LEU A 345 -13.93 -5.67 -12.29
N ALA A 346 -14.63 -4.99 -13.19
CA ALA A 346 -15.33 -3.75 -12.88
C ALA A 346 -16.45 -3.91 -11.84
N ASP A 347 -17.07 -5.09 -11.78
CA ASP A 347 -18.12 -5.47 -10.83
C ASP A 347 -17.57 -6.02 -9.50
N ALA A 348 -16.26 -6.22 -9.39
CA ALA A 348 -15.64 -6.69 -8.16
C ALA A 348 -15.47 -5.56 -7.15
N ASN A 349 -16.14 -5.68 -6.00
CA ASN A 349 -15.99 -4.74 -4.88
C ASN A 349 -14.56 -4.71 -4.33
N GLU A 350 -13.94 -5.87 -4.13
CA GLU A 350 -12.59 -6.02 -3.60
C GLU A 350 -11.54 -6.26 -4.69
N GLY A 351 -10.33 -5.73 -4.49
CA GLY A 351 -9.26 -5.73 -5.50
C GLY A 351 -8.00 -6.51 -5.14
N GLY A 352 -7.86 -7.05 -3.93
CA GLY A 352 -6.65 -7.74 -3.51
C GLY A 352 -6.21 -8.83 -4.49
N VAL A 353 -4.98 -8.75 -5.01
CA VAL A 353 -4.38 -9.85 -5.79
C VAL A 353 -4.18 -11.07 -4.88
N ALA A 354 -3.71 -10.85 -3.65
CA ALA A 354 -3.60 -11.90 -2.63
C ALA A 354 -4.96 -12.45 -2.20
N ALA A 355 -6.03 -11.66 -2.33
CA ALA A 355 -7.41 -12.09 -2.09
C ALA A 355 -8.06 -12.80 -3.30
N GLY A 356 -7.32 -13.00 -4.40
CA GLY A 356 -7.77 -13.74 -5.59
C GLY A 356 -8.66 -12.97 -6.57
N LEU A 357 -9.00 -11.71 -6.27
CA LEU A 357 -9.94 -10.91 -7.07
C LEU A 357 -9.24 -9.95 -8.05
N GLY A 358 -8.02 -9.51 -7.72
CA GLY A 358 -7.17 -8.74 -8.62
C GLY A 358 -6.24 -9.61 -9.48
N ALA A 359 -5.67 -8.99 -10.51
CA ALA A 359 -4.53 -9.47 -11.30
C ALA A 359 -3.46 -8.38 -11.36
N LEU A 360 -2.21 -8.79 -11.54
CA LEU A 360 -1.10 -7.86 -11.76
C LEU A 360 -1.11 -7.40 -13.22
N ASP A 361 -0.74 -6.15 -13.41
CA ASP A 361 -0.79 -5.48 -14.70
C ASP A 361 0.39 -4.50 -14.85
N SER A 362 0.49 -3.82 -15.99
CA SER A 362 1.43 -2.72 -16.17
C SER A 362 0.77 -1.55 -16.93
N PRO A 363 1.13 -0.30 -16.59
CA PRO A 363 0.52 0.85 -17.23
C PRO A 363 0.98 1.01 -18.68
N TYR A 364 0.06 1.43 -19.54
CA TYR A 364 0.34 1.88 -20.89
C TYR A 364 0.00 3.37 -20.99
N LEU A 365 1.00 4.20 -21.30
CA LEU A 365 0.82 5.64 -21.39
C LEU A 365 0.15 6.01 -22.72
N ILE A 366 -0.88 6.85 -22.62
CA ILE A 366 -1.59 7.44 -23.75
C ILE A 366 -1.48 8.96 -23.65
N ASP A 367 -1.22 9.62 -24.78
CA ASP A 367 -1.42 11.07 -24.89
C ASP A 367 -2.92 11.30 -25.11
N VAL A 368 -3.55 12.01 -24.18
CA VAL A 368 -5.00 12.29 -24.18
C VAL A 368 -5.27 13.75 -24.52
#